data_AF-A0A5P3VS43-F1
#
_entry.id   AF-A0A5P3VS43-F1
#
_cell.length_a   1.000
_cell.length_b   1.000
_cell.length_c   1.000
_cell.angle_alpha   90.00
_cell.angle_beta   90.00
_cell.angle_gamma   90.00
#
_symmetry.space_group_name_H-M   'P 1'
#
loop_
_entity.id
_entity.type
_entity.pdbx_description
1 polymer ?
#
loop_
_entity_poly.entity_id
_entity_poly.type
_entity_poly.pdbx_seq_one_letter_code
_entity_poly.pdbx_strand_id
1 'polypeptide(L)'
;MKLPKSFFGRHSSTNVSAGQAVRRDACRVLRRFAGDMALSPRDYTIREHRQRRRDIDVFALHTNSLLVEIQHSTGQEGGVRMSYRTCRGRHDLTGGRDNTVHVESLATDQGYANLLATLRVVAGRRS
;
A
#
# COMPACT_ATOMS: atom_id res chain seq x y z
N MET A 1 -9.79 10.22 -3.18
CA MET A 1 -8.75 10.42 -2.11
C MET A 1 -7.58 11.21 -2.69
N LYS A 2 -7.02 12.21 -1.98
CA LYS A 2 -5.86 12.96 -2.49
C LYS A 2 -4.55 12.20 -2.24
N LEU A 3 -3.87 11.81 -3.31
CA LEU A 3 -2.57 11.13 -3.21
C LEU A 3 -1.44 12.10 -2.86
N PRO A 4 -0.46 11.66 -2.05
CA PRO A 4 0.71 12.46 -1.72
C PRO A 4 1.60 12.74 -2.95
N LYS A 5 2.14 13.95 -3.05
CA LYS A 5 3.05 14.33 -4.16
C LYS A 5 4.33 13.48 -4.18
N SER A 6 4.76 12.99 -3.03
CA SER A 6 5.92 12.11 -2.88
C SER A 6 5.81 10.81 -3.67
N PHE A 7 4.60 10.37 -4.03
CA PHE A 7 4.40 9.14 -4.81
C PHE A 7 4.75 9.28 -6.29
N PHE A 8 4.78 10.51 -6.79
CA PHE A 8 5.03 10.82 -8.20
C PHE A 8 6.45 11.39 -8.44
N GLY A 9 7.19 11.66 -7.36
CA GLY A 9 8.55 12.16 -7.45
C GLY A 9 9.51 11.05 -7.86
N ARG A 10 10.38 11.33 -8.83
CA ARG A 10 11.56 10.49 -9.08
C ARG A 10 12.60 10.81 -8.01
N HIS A 11 13.03 9.79 -7.28
CA HIS A 11 13.96 9.94 -6.19
C HIS A 11 15.13 8.98 -6.37
N SER A 12 16.36 9.48 -6.28
CA SER A 12 17.53 8.63 -6.21
C SER A 12 17.59 7.93 -4.85
N SER A 13 18.11 6.71 -4.80
CA SER A 13 18.32 5.96 -3.56
C SER A 13 19.24 6.68 -2.56
N THR A 14 20.04 7.63 -3.02
CA THR A 14 20.90 8.51 -2.19
C THR A 14 20.15 9.66 -1.51
N ASN A 15 18.92 9.97 -1.93
CA ASN A 15 18.15 11.08 -1.37
C ASN A 15 17.32 10.62 -0.16
N VAL A 16 17.97 10.63 1.02
CA VAL A 16 17.39 10.16 2.29
C VAL A 16 16.13 10.95 2.69
N SER A 17 16.08 12.26 2.42
CA SER A 17 14.93 13.09 2.81
C SER A 17 13.69 12.78 1.97
N ALA A 18 13.88 12.52 0.67
CA ALA A 18 12.81 12.08 -0.21
C ALA A 18 12.28 10.69 0.20
N GLY A 19 13.17 9.75 0.51
CA GLY A 19 12.77 8.42 1.03
C GLY A 19 11.94 8.51 2.33
N GLN A 20 12.34 9.38 3.25
CA GLN A 20 11.58 9.62 4.49
C GLN A 20 10.21 10.25 4.24
N ALA A 21 10.08 11.12 3.23
CA ALA A 21 8.80 11.70 2.83
C ALA A 21 7.85 10.62 2.29
N VAL A 22 8.34 9.77 1.36
CA VAL A 22 7.57 8.64 0.81
C VAL A 22 7.13 7.70 1.92
N ARG A 23 8.03 7.34 2.84
CA ARG A 23 7.71 6.49 3.99
C ARG A 23 6.56 7.05 4.83
N ARG A 24 6.65 8.34 5.20
CA ARG A 24 5.63 9.01 6.02
C ARG A 24 4.27 9.00 5.32
N ASP A 25 4.28 9.31 4.04
CA ASP A 25 3.09 9.41 3.22
C ASP A 25 2.47 8.04 2.92
N ALA A 26 3.27 7.01 2.66
CA ALA A 26 2.84 5.62 2.52
C ALA A 26 2.15 5.12 3.80
N CYS A 27 2.80 5.29 4.96
CA CYS A 27 2.20 4.93 6.24
C CYS A 27 0.89 5.70 6.52
N ARG A 28 0.82 6.99 6.13
CA ARG A 28 -0.41 7.79 6.26
C ARG A 28 -1.53 7.24 5.38
N VAL A 29 -1.24 6.92 4.12
CA VAL A 29 -2.21 6.33 3.17
C VAL A 29 -2.71 4.98 3.68
N LEU A 30 -1.82 4.11 4.16
CA LEU A 30 -2.21 2.81 4.73
C LEU A 30 -3.10 2.95 5.98
N ARG A 31 -2.80 3.90 6.88
CA ARG A 31 -3.68 4.18 8.03
C ARG A 31 -5.05 4.70 7.60
N ARG A 32 -5.11 5.52 6.56
CA ARG A 32 -6.37 5.97 5.99
C ARG A 32 -7.17 4.80 5.42
N PHE A 33 -6.53 3.91 4.65
CA PHE A 33 -7.17 2.68 4.19
C PHE A 33 -7.72 1.84 5.35
N ALA A 34 -6.96 1.71 6.44
CA ALA A 34 -7.43 0.99 7.62
C ALA A 34 -8.68 1.62 8.22
N GLY A 35 -8.69 2.96 8.39
CA GLY A 35 -9.84 3.69 8.90
C GLY A 35 -11.06 3.58 7.98
N ASP A 36 -10.86 3.76 6.67
CA ASP A 36 -11.94 3.68 5.68
C ASP A 36 -12.46 2.24 5.50
N MET A 37 -11.65 1.22 5.82
CA MET A 37 -12.08 -0.18 5.92
C MET A 37 -12.66 -0.54 7.31
N ALA A 38 -12.80 0.42 8.21
CA ALA A 38 -13.27 0.24 9.59
C ALA A 38 -12.47 -0.82 10.38
N LEU A 39 -11.15 -0.88 10.17
CA LEU A 39 -10.26 -1.79 10.89
C LEU A 39 -9.92 -1.23 12.27
N SER A 40 -10.03 -2.06 13.31
CA SER A 40 -9.46 -1.74 14.61
C SER A 40 -7.92 -1.72 14.54
N PRO A 41 -7.20 -0.90 15.33
CA PRO A 41 -5.74 -0.96 15.41
C PRO A 41 -5.18 -2.35 15.74
N ARG A 42 -5.99 -3.21 16.37
CA ARG A 42 -5.62 -4.60 16.65
C ARG A 42 -5.73 -5.51 15.43
N ASP A 43 -6.50 -5.15 14.41
CA ASP A 43 -6.81 -5.98 13.23
C ASP A 43 -5.75 -5.91 12.14
N TYR A 44 -4.83 -4.95 12.23
CA TYR A 44 -3.80 -4.75 11.24
C TYR A 44 -2.44 -4.42 11.86
N THR A 45 -1.40 -4.62 11.06
CA THR A 45 -0.05 -4.12 11.32
C THR A 45 0.43 -3.38 10.08
N ILE A 46 1.10 -2.25 10.26
CA ILE A 46 1.84 -1.59 9.18
C ILE A 46 3.30 -1.98 9.32
N ARG A 47 3.87 -2.58 8.27
CA ARG A 47 5.26 -3.03 8.22
C ARG A 47 6.00 -2.29 7.10
N GLU A 48 7.28 -2.06 7.33
CA GLU A 48 8.22 -1.50 6.35
C GLU A 48 9.33 -2.53 6.13
N HIS A 49 9.67 -2.79 4.88
CA HIS A 49 10.84 -3.60 4.55
C HIS A 49 11.45 -3.15 3.22
N ARG A 50 12.77 -3.36 3.07
CA ARG A 50 13.50 -3.01 1.86
C ARG A 50 13.90 -4.25 1.09
N GLN A 51 13.48 -4.34 -0.17
CA GLN A 51 13.94 -5.36 -1.12
C GLN A 51 15.29 -4.93 -1.71
N ARG A 52 16.37 -5.15 -0.96
CA ARG A 52 17.73 -4.66 -1.31
C ARG A 52 18.18 -5.01 -2.73
N ARG A 53 17.85 -6.21 -3.24
CA ARG A 53 18.22 -6.64 -4.60
C ARG A 53 17.54 -5.86 -5.72
N ARG A 54 16.40 -5.23 -5.44
CA ARG A 54 15.57 -4.49 -6.42
C ARG A 54 15.54 -2.99 -6.16
N ASP A 55 16.17 -2.54 -5.08
CA ASP A 55 16.15 -1.16 -4.60
C ASP A 55 14.72 -0.59 -4.42
N ILE A 56 13.84 -1.44 -3.88
CA ILE A 56 12.43 -1.13 -3.62
C ILE A 56 12.19 -1.07 -2.11
N ASP A 57 11.60 0.03 -1.66
CA ASP A 57 11.03 0.15 -0.32
C ASP A 57 9.57 -0.28 -0.36
N VAL A 58 9.17 -1.16 0.56
CA VAL A 58 7.82 -1.73 0.62
C VAL A 58 7.17 -1.37 1.96
N PHE A 59 6.00 -0.75 1.88
CA PHE A 59 5.15 -0.42 3.02
C PHE A 59 3.86 -1.23 2.92
N ALA A 60 3.55 -1.99 3.95
CA ALA A 60 2.49 -2.99 3.90
C ALA A 60 1.50 -2.84 5.06
N LEU A 61 0.21 -2.74 4.75
CA LEU A 61 -0.88 -2.97 5.70
C LEU A 61 -1.26 -4.45 5.65
N HIS A 62 -0.98 -5.17 6.73
CA HIS A 62 -1.26 -6.60 6.84
C HIS A 62 -2.35 -6.86 7.86
N THR A 63 -3.40 -7.55 7.44
CA THR A 63 -4.49 -8.05 8.27
C THR A 63 -4.51 -9.58 8.25
N ASN A 64 -5.48 -10.21 8.91
CA ASN A 64 -5.62 -11.67 8.86
C ASN A 64 -6.11 -12.19 7.49
N SER A 65 -6.78 -11.37 6.68
CA SER A 65 -7.37 -11.79 5.40
C SER A 65 -6.83 -11.06 4.17
N LEU A 66 -6.11 -9.96 4.38
CA LEU A 66 -5.70 -9.04 3.33
C LEU A 66 -4.31 -8.46 3.62
N LEU A 67 -3.47 -8.39 2.60
CA LEU A 67 -2.24 -7.60 2.56
C LEU A 67 -2.37 -6.53 1.47
N VAL A 68 -2.11 -5.28 1.81
CA VAL A 68 -2.05 -4.15 0.88
C VAL A 68 -0.64 -3.58 0.92
N GLU A 69 0.00 -3.48 -0.23
CA GLU A 69 1.38 -3.01 -0.35
C GLU A 69 1.48 -1.72 -1.18
N ILE A 70 2.39 -0.85 -0.75
CA ILE A 70 2.86 0.32 -1.46
C ILE A 70 4.36 0.10 -1.66
N GLN A 71 4.77 -0.06 -2.91
CA GLN A 71 6.15 -0.31 -3.32
C GLN A 71 6.68 0.96 -3.98
N HIS A 72 7.81 1.46 -3.50
CA HIS A 72 8.49 2.63 -4.07
C HIS A 72 9.82 2.19 -4.67
N SER A 73 9.96 2.34 -5.98
CA SER A 73 11.22 2.09 -6.69
C SER A 73 12.11 3.33 -6.59
N THR A 74 13.36 3.15 -6.15
CA THR A 74 14.33 4.27 -6.00
C THR A 74 15.25 4.44 -7.22
N GLY A 75 14.84 3.88 -8.37
CA GLY A 75 15.57 3.85 -9.65
C GLY A 75 14.96 4.70 -10.77
N GLN A 76 15.42 4.47 -12.02
CA GLN A 76 15.03 5.23 -13.22
C GLN A 76 13.51 5.18 -13.53
N GLU A 77 12.84 4.08 -13.18
CA GLU A 77 11.38 3.91 -13.27
C GLU A 77 10.62 4.51 -12.08
N GLY A 78 11.26 5.44 -11.35
CA GLY A 78 10.81 6.00 -10.08
C GLY A 78 9.31 6.28 -10.00
N GLY A 79 8.71 5.87 -8.90
CA GLY A 79 7.28 5.99 -8.65
C GLY A 79 6.79 4.95 -7.65
N VAL A 80 5.52 5.09 -7.29
CA VAL A 80 4.84 4.16 -6.38
C VAL A 80 3.97 3.19 -7.16
N ARG A 81 4.13 1.89 -6.90
CA ARG A 81 3.18 0.85 -7.26
C ARG A 81 2.38 0.46 -6.04
N MET A 82 1.08 0.29 -6.20
CA MET A 82 0.23 -0.25 -5.15
C MET A 82 -0.31 -1.61 -5.58
N SER A 83 -0.45 -2.53 -4.62
CA SER A 83 -1.05 -3.83 -4.87
C SER A 83 -1.75 -4.38 -3.64
N TYR A 84 -2.57 -5.42 -3.83
CA TYR A 84 -3.16 -6.16 -2.73
C TYR A 84 -3.28 -7.64 -3.04
N ARG A 85 -3.30 -8.45 -1.99
CA ARG A 85 -3.57 -9.88 -2.07
C ARG A 85 -4.32 -10.38 -0.84
N THR A 86 -5.01 -11.50 -0.99
CA THR A 86 -5.62 -12.21 0.14
C THR A 86 -4.57 -13.01 0.90
N CYS A 87 -4.75 -13.12 2.21
CA CYS A 87 -3.85 -13.85 3.10
C CYS A 87 -4.65 -14.80 4.01
N ARG A 88 -4.01 -15.88 4.47
CA ARG A 88 -4.51 -16.77 5.52
C ARG A 88 -3.74 -16.50 6.83
N GLY A 89 -3.92 -15.30 7.37
CA GLY A 89 -3.23 -14.81 8.56
C GLY A 89 -2.04 -13.90 8.26
N ARG A 90 -1.49 -13.27 9.31
CA ARG A 90 -0.42 -12.25 9.21
C ARG A 90 0.99 -12.80 8.93
N HIS A 91 1.11 -14.10 8.85
CA HIS A 91 2.36 -14.81 8.52
C HIS A 91 2.28 -15.44 7.13
N ASP A 92 1.12 -15.38 6.46
CA ASP A 92 0.99 -15.85 5.10
C ASP A 92 1.62 -14.85 4.14
N LEU A 93 2.82 -15.19 3.67
CA LEU A 93 3.56 -14.46 2.65
C LEU A 93 3.38 -15.07 1.25
N THR A 94 2.57 -16.13 1.14
CA THR A 94 2.38 -16.98 -0.05
C THR A 94 0.94 -17.02 -0.55
N GLY A 95 0.04 -16.23 0.06
CA GLY A 95 -1.40 -16.20 -0.21
C GLY A 95 -1.78 -15.82 -1.64
N GLY A 96 -3.00 -15.30 -1.83
CA GLY A 96 -3.58 -15.05 -3.15
C GLY A 96 -2.69 -14.25 -4.13
N ARG A 97 -3.04 -14.32 -5.42
CA ARG A 97 -2.31 -13.60 -6.47
C ARG A 97 -2.24 -12.10 -6.17
N ASP A 98 -1.09 -11.50 -6.45
CA ASP A 98 -0.88 -10.06 -6.31
C ASP A 98 -1.71 -9.28 -7.34
N ASN A 99 -2.60 -8.41 -6.87
CA ASN A 99 -3.50 -7.61 -7.69
C ASN A 99 -2.96 -6.19 -7.74
N THR A 100 -2.57 -5.73 -8.93
CA THR A 100 -2.01 -4.39 -9.11
C THR A 100 -3.13 -3.35 -9.07
N VAL A 101 -2.87 -2.26 -8.37
CA VAL A 101 -3.76 -1.10 -8.29
C VAL A 101 -3.12 0.03 -9.08
N HIS A 102 -3.85 0.57 -10.06
CA HIS A 102 -3.44 1.78 -10.74
C HIS A 102 -3.55 2.97 -9.78
N VAL A 103 -2.41 3.55 -9.42
CA VAL A 103 -2.36 4.62 -8.41
C VAL A 103 -3.15 5.84 -8.91
N GLU A 104 -3.14 6.11 -10.22
CA GLU A 104 -3.88 7.20 -10.84
C GLU A 104 -5.40 7.10 -10.60
N SER A 105 -5.96 5.87 -10.56
CA SER A 105 -7.41 5.72 -10.33
C SER A 105 -7.82 6.14 -8.91
N LEU A 106 -6.89 6.08 -7.94
CA LEU A 106 -7.15 6.47 -6.55
C LEU A 106 -7.24 7.98 -6.35
N ALA A 107 -6.74 8.76 -7.32
CA ALA A 107 -6.85 10.22 -7.30
C ALA A 107 -8.32 10.67 -7.43
N THR A 108 -9.19 9.82 -7.99
CA THR A 108 -10.63 10.06 -8.08
C THR A 108 -11.35 9.47 -6.87
N ASP A 109 -12.46 10.09 -6.45
CA ASP A 109 -13.25 9.55 -5.36
C ASP A 109 -13.96 8.25 -5.76
N GLN A 110 -14.43 8.14 -7.01
CA GLN A 110 -15.02 6.92 -7.52
C GLN A 110 -14.02 5.75 -7.56
N GLY A 111 -12.82 5.97 -8.09
CA GLY A 111 -11.81 4.91 -8.17
C GLY A 111 -11.34 4.45 -6.78
N TYR A 112 -11.21 5.39 -5.84
CA TYR A 112 -10.93 5.06 -4.45
C TYR A 112 -12.06 4.26 -3.79
N ALA A 113 -13.31 4.68 -3.97
CA ALA A 113 -14.48 3.97 -3.43
C ALA A 113 -14.62 2.55 -4.01
N ASN A 114 -14.37 2.38 -5.31
CA ASN A 114 -14.37 1.08 -5.98
C ASN A 114 -13.30 0.15 -5.42
N LEU A 115 -12.09 0.66 -5.17
CA LEU A 115 -11.05 -0.12 -4.52
C LEU A 115 -11.49 -0.54 -3.12
N LEU A 116 -11.99 0.39 -2.29
CA LEU A 116 -12.45 0.06 -0.94
C LEU A 116 -13.55 -1.00 -0.94
N ALA A 117 -14.53 -0.89 -1.84
CA ALA A 117 -15.59 -1.89 -2.00
C ALA A 117 -14.99 -3.26 -2.36
N THR A 118 -14.03 -3.30 -3.28
CA THR A 118 -13.31 -4.52 -3.66
C THR A 118 -12.56 -5.12 -2.47
N LEU A 119 -11.78 -4.31 -1.75
CA LEU A 119 -11.01 -4.74 -0.58
C LEU A 119 -11.90 -5.30 0.52
N ARG A 120 -13.05 -4.68 0.77
CA ARG A 120 -14.07 -5.15 1.73
C ARG A 120 -14.59 -6.54 1.36
N VAL A 121 -14.95 -6.74 0.09
CA VAL A 121 -15.42 -8.04 -0.41
C VAL A 121 -14.35 -9.11 -0.24
N VAL A 122 -13.12 -8.88 -0.71
CA VAL A 122 -12.05 -9.88 -0.64
C VAL A 122 -11.57 -10.13 0.79
N ALA A 123 -11.70 -9.15 1.69
CA ALA A 123 -11.40 -9.32 3.11
C ALA A 123 -12.50 -10.05 3.88
N GLY A 124 -13.61 -10.44 3.22
CA GLY A 124 -14.76 -11.07 3.85
C GLY A 124 -15.61 -10.11 4.69
N ARG A 125 -15.42 -8.80 4.52
CA ARG A 125 -16.12 -7.72 5.22
C ARG A 125 -17.24 -7.20 4.33
N ARG A 126 -18.36 -7.93 4.26
CA ARG A 126 -19.56 -7.40 3.62
C ARG A 126 -20.18 -6.37 4.57
N SER A 127 -20.45 -5.17 4.06
CA SER A 127 -21.27 -4.14 4.71
C SER A 127 -22.69 -4.64 4.92
#